data_AF-A0A7W6GEP9-F1
#
_entry.id   AF-A0A7W6GEP9-F1
#
_cell.length_a   1.000
_cell.length_b   1.000
_cell.length_c   1.000
_cell.angle_alpha   90.00
_cell.angle_beta   90.00
_cell.angle_gamma   90.00
#
_symmetry.space_group_name_H-M   'P 1'
#
loop_
_entity.id
_entity.type
_entity.pdbx_description
1 polymer ?
#
loop_
_entity_poly.entity_id
_entity_poly.type
_entity_poly.pdbx_seq_one_letter_code
_entity_poly.pdbx_strand_id
1 'polypeptide(L)' 'MDLLMGRFADAEIDGFSDDEFRAFEALIELPDRELFAWIAEREPTPAEHDSQVFRRLKAFHRAFPTTEHIG' A
#
# COMPACT_ATOMS: atom_id res chain seq x y z
N MET A 1 2.89 -5.41 -7.99
CA MET A 1 2.69 -4.69 -6.71
C MET A 1 4.01 -4.44 -5.98
N ASP A 2 5.08 -5.18 -6.30
CA ASP A 2 6.43 -4.96 -5.79
C ASP A 2 6.97 -3.51 -5.95
N LEU A 3 6.85 -2.90 -7.14
CA LEU A 3 7.36 -1.54 -7.40
C LEU A 3 6.65 -0.44 -6.60
N LEU A 4 5.33 -0.56 -6.37
CA LEU A 4 4.57 0.42 -5.59
C LEU A 4 4.98 0.34 -4.12
N MET A 5 5.04 -0.88 -3.58
CA MET A 5 5.46 -1.14 -2.21
C MET A 5 6.90 -0.69 -1.96
N GLY A 6 7.82 -1.00 -2.87
CA GLY A 6 9.23 -0.60 -2.76
C GLY A 6 9.42 0.92 -2.78
N ARG A 7 8.71 1.64 -3.66
CA ARG A 7 8.77 3.13 -3.70
C ARG A 7 8.13 3.78 -2.48
N PHE A 8 7.05 3.20 -1.98
CA PHE A 8 6.41 3.68 -0.76
C PHE A 8 7.31 3.44 0.45
N ALA A 9 7.94 2.27 0.56
CA ALA A 9 8.94 2.00 1.59
C ALA A 9 10.10 3.00 1.52
N ASP A 10 10.72 3.19 0.35
CA ASP A 10 11.82 4.15 0.18
C ASP A 10 11.45 5.58 0.63
N ALA A 11 10.21 6.00 0.35
CA ALA A 11 9.74 7.35 0.69
C ALA A 11 9.35 7.53 2.17
N GLU A 12 8.79 6.49 2.80
CA GLU A 12 8.07 6.66 4.09
C GLU A 12 8.66 5.82 5.24
N ILE A 13 9.45 4.77 4.97
CA ILE A 13 9.87 3.78 5.97
C ILE A 13 10.77 4.37 7.08
N ASP A 14 11.55 5.42 6.76
CA ASP A 14 12.43 6.09 7.74
C ASP A 14 11.63 6.79 8.85
N GLY A 15 10.38 7.17 8.56
CA GLY A 15 9.47 7.83 9.49
C GLY A 15 8.51 6.90 10.23
N PHE A 16 8.59 5.58 10.02
CA PHE A 16 7.65 4.64 10.62
C PHE A 16 7.91 4.41 12.11
N SER A 17 6.83 4.46 12.88
CA SER A 17 6.77 3.93 14.25
C SER A 17 6.75 2.39 14.23
N ASP A 18 7.01 1.72 15.37
CA ASP A 18 6.95 0.25 15.47
C ASP A 18 5.61 -0.34 14.98
N ASP A 19 4.50 0.32 15.32
CA ASP A 19 3.15 -0.07 14.90
C ASP A 19 2.93 0.09 13.38
N GLU A 20 3.48 1.17 12.80
CA GLU A 20 3.44 1.40 11.36
C GLU A 20 4.29 0.38 10.61
N PHE A 21 5.44 0.00 11.18
CA PHE A 21 6.29 -1.04 10.62
C PHE A 21 5.57 -2.38 10.57
N ARG A 22 4.92 -2.79 11.67
CA ARG A 22 4.11 -4.02 11.69
C ARG A 22 2.94 -3.98 10.73
N ALA A 23 2.27 -2.84 10.63
CA ALA A 23 1.18 -2.67 9.67
C ALA A 23 1.69 -2.81 8.23
N PHE A 24 2.88 -2.28 7.93
CA PHE A 24 3.50 -2.41 6.62
C PHE A 24 3.93 -3.85 6.31
N GLU A 25 4.54 -4.55 7.27
CA GLU A 25 4.89 -5.97 7.13
C GLU A 25 3.65 -6.82 6.85
N ALA A 26 2.57 -6.62 7.63
CA ALA A 26 1.31 -7.32 7.41
C ALA A 26 0.71 -7.05 6.02
N LEU A 27 0.91 -5.85 5.46
CA LEU A 27 0.47 -5.55 4.10
C LEU A 27 1.33 -6.29 3.07
N ILE A 28 2.66 -6.36 3.23
CA ILE A 28 3.56 -7.06 2.28
C ILE A 28 3.26 -8.57 2.22
N GLU A 29 2.80 -9.17 3.32
CA GLU A 29 2.43 -10.59 3.36
C GLU A 29 1.13 -10.91 2.62
N LEU A 30 0.32 -9.89 2.27
CA LEU A 30 -0.94 -10.10 1.57
C LEU A 30 -0.76 -10.38 0.07
N PRO A 31 -1.68 -11.15 -0.54
CA PRO A 31 -1.65 -11.36 -1.98
C PRO A 31 -1.84 -10.04 -2.74
N ASP A 32 -1.00 -9.80 -3.76
CA ASP A 32 -1.04 -8.61 -4.61
C ASP A 32 -2.43 -8.27 -5.15
N ARG A 33 -3.23 -9.30 -5.48
CA ARG A 33 -4.59 -9.14 -6.01
C ARG A 33 -5.52 -8.43 -5.02
N GLU A 34 -5.39 -8.72 -3.73
CA GLU A 34 -6.29 -8.21 -2.69
C GLU A 34 -5.90 -6.79 -2.36
N LEU A 35 -4.60 -6.55 -2.14
CA LEU A 35 -4.05 -5.21 -2.01
C LEU A 35 -4.47 -4.30 -3.17
N PHE A 36 -4.34 -4.77 -4.42
CA PHE A 36 -4.73 -3.97 -5.57
C PHE A 36 -6.25 -3.71 -5.61
N ALA A 37 -7.08 -4.70 -5.28
CA ALA A 37 -8.52 -4.49 -5.23
C ALA A 37 -8.92 -3.41 -4.21
N TRP A 38 -8.25 -3.37 -3.05
CA TRP A 38 -8.50 -2.34 -2.02
C TRP A 38 -7.92 -0.98 -2.40
N ILE A 39 -6.71 -0.95 -2.97
CA ILE A 39 -6.05 0.28 -3.42
C ILE A 39 -6.82 0.94 -4.57
N ALA A 40 -7.31 0.14 -5.52
CA ALA A 40 -8.13 0.58 -6.63
C ALA A 40 -9.60 0.82 -6.25
N GLU A 41 -9.94 0.75 -4.96
CA GLU A 41 -11.29 0.95 -4.41
C GLU A 41 -12.35 0.04 -5.04
N ARG A 42 -11.94 -1.12 -5.57
CA ARG A 42 -12.83 -2.14 -6.15
C ARG A 42 -13.53 -2.94 -5.06
N GLU A 43 -12.87 -3.10 -3.91
CA GLU A 43 -13.38 -3.78 -2.73
C GLU A 43 -13.10 -2.96 -1.46
N PRO A 44 -13.96 -3.04 -0.44
CA PRO A 44 -13.72 -2.35 0.83
C PRO A 44 -12.51 -2.95 1.55
N THR A 45 -11.67 -2.08 2.11
CA THR A 45 -10.54 -2.51 2.95
C THR A 45 -11.07 -3.08 4.27
N PRO A 46 -10.66 -4.29 4.68
CA PRO A 46 -10.99 -4.83 5.99
C PRO A 46 -10.49 -3.92 7.11
N ALA A 47 -11.23 -3.83 8.23
CA ALA A 47 -10.86 -2.98 9.36
C ALA A 47 -9.48 -3.33 9.95
N GLU A 48 -9.09 -4.61 9.88
CA GLU A 48 -7.78 -5.12 10.30
C GLU A 48 -6.61 -4.57 9.45
N HIS A 49 -6.89 -4.14 8.22
CA HIS A 49 -5.90 -3.60 7.28
C HIS A 49 -6.11 -2.10 6.97
N ASP A 50 -7.15 -1.45 7.51
CA ASP A 50 -7.36 0.00 7.37
C ASP A 50 -6.47 0.80 8.34
N SER A 51 -5.17 0.53 8.28
CA SER A 51 -4.15 1.20 9.07
C SER A 51 -3.80 2.58 8.49
N GLN A 52 -3.12 3.40 9.29
CA GLN A 52 -2.60 4.69 8.82
C GLN A 52 -1.64 4.49 7.62
N VAL A 53 -0.81 3.46 7.66
CA VAL A 53 0.11 3.09 6.57
C VAL A 53 -0.66 2.76 5.30
N PHE A 54 -1.72 1.96 5.39
CA PHE A 54 -2.53 1.61 4.22
C PHE A 54 -3.21 2.84 3.59
N ARG A 55 -3.69 3.77 4.43
CA ARG A 55 -4.24 5.05 3.93
C ARG A 55 -3.19 5.90 3.22
N ARG A 56 -1.96 5.96 3.75
CA ARG A 56 -0.83 6.63 3.09
C ARG A 56 -0.46 5.95 1.77
N LEU A 57 -0.44 4.62 1.73
CA LEU A 57 -0.20 3.84 0.50
C LEU A 57 -1.23 4.15 -0.60
N LYS A 58 -2.53 4.19 -0.25
CA LYS A 58 -3.58 4.61 -1.19
C LYS A 58 -3.36 6.03 -1.72
N ALA A 59 -3.01 6.97 -0.84
CA ALA A 59 -2.73 8.34 -1.23
C ALA A 59 -1.50 8.42 -2.14
N PHE A 60 -0.45 7.65 -1.86
CA PHE A 60 0.75 7.54 -2.67
C PHE A 60 0.44 7.00 -4.07
N HIS A 61 -0.34 5.92 -4.17
CA HIS A 61 -0.80 5.39 -5.46
C HIS A 61 -1.65 6.40 -6.24
N ARG A 62 -2.49 7.20 -5.57
CA ARG A 62 -3.27 8.24 -6.24
C ARG A 62 -2.39 9.38 -6.79
N ALA A 63 -1.29 9.70 -6.09
CA ALA A 63 -0.32 10.70 -6.54
C ALA A 63 0.58 10.18 -7.67
N PHE A 64 0.90 8.89 -7.63
CA PHE A 64 1.68 8.18 -8.65
C PHE A 64 0.86 6.99 -9.15
N PRO A 65 -0.16 7.23 -9.99
CA PRO A 65 -0.88 6.14 -10.60
C PRO A 65 0.18 5.30 -11.31
N THR A 66 0.25 4.01 -10.95
CA THR A 66 0.95 3.01 -11.75
C THR A 66 0.17 2.86 -13.05
N THR A 67 0.20 3.90 -13.87
CA THR A 67 -0.05 3.83 -15.30
C THR A 67 1.16 3.08 -15.83
N GLU A 68 1.15 1.76 -15.64
CA GLU A 68 1.78 0.90 -16.63
C GLU A 68 1.04 1.21 -17.92
N HIS A 69 1.68 2.06 -18.71
CA HIS A 69 1.48 2.18 -20.13
C HIS A 69 1.86 0.81 -20.73
N ILE A 70 1.02 -0.19 -20.50
CA ILE A 70 0.97 -1.39 -21.33
C ILE A 70 0.25 -0.96 -22.61
N GLY A 71 1.06 -0.57 -23.60
CA GLY A 71 0.62 -0.54 -24.98
C GLY A 71 0.34 -1.94 -25.50
#